data_AF-A0A3S0ZVZ1-F1
#
_entry.id   AF-A0A3S0ZVZ1-F1
#
_cell.length_a   1.000
_cell.length_b   1.000
_cell.length_c   1.000
_cell.angle_alpha   90.00
_cell.angle_beta   90.00
_cell.angle_gamma   90.00
#
_symmetry.space_group_name_H-M   'P 1'
#
loop_
_entity.id
_entity.type
_entity.pdbx_description
1 polymer ?
#
loop_
_entity_poly.entity_id
_entity_poly.type
_entity_poly.pdbx_seq_one_letter_code
_entity_poly.pdbx_strand_id
1 'polypeptide(L)'
;MRRPHPPSSRGCASIPVHFENSASAIDFYPSSSVGMVFISEADTVEGCSYKRKVARLRKARSVRGAVIVEKTATSAQYFLDVQKFCVGNLGLHLVPVKNQSEAAAFLIQVVYAEGKLDSNPFKKEVKRESSDPAVLAAIMSCRGVGSSSARAILETFPSLELLCKASLGELTSVVGKASAGKFYQFLHDVT
;
A
#
# COMPACT_ATOMS: atom_id res chain seq x y z
N MET A 1 -40.54 12.94 28.92
CA MET A 1 -39.47 13.95 28.74
C MET A 1 -38.12 13.24 28.69
N ARG A 2 -37.49 13.13 27.51
CA ARG A 2 -36.14 12.56 27.36
C ARG A 2 -35.12 13.68 27.58
N ARG A 3 -34.15 13.47 28.47
CA ARG A 3 -33.03 14.41 28.65
C ARG A 3 -32.15 14.38 27.38
N PRO A 4 -31.68 15.53 26.87
CA PRO A 4 -30.73 15.55 25.77
C PRO A 4 -29.38 15.00 26.23
N HIS A 5 -28.82 14.08 25.45
CA HIS A 5 -27.43 13.65 25.59
C HIS A 5 -26.50 14.83 25.26
N PRO A 6 -25.42 15.06 26.03
CA PRO A 6 -24.43 16.05 25.66
C PRO A 6 -23.69 15.59 24.39
N PRO A 7 -23.24 16.52 23.52
CA PRO A 7 -22.37 16.18 22.41
C PRO A 7 -21.09 15.56 22.96
N SER A 8 -20.72 14.39 22.43
CA SER A 8 -19.42 13.78 22.68
C SER A 8 -18.34 14.74 22.19
N SER A 9 -17.73 15.48 23.11
CA SER A 9 -16.46 16.13 22.88
C SER A 9 -15.50 15.02 22.46
N ARG A 10 -15.08 15.03 21.19
CA ARG A 10 -13.92 14.24 20.76
C ARG A 10 -12.75 14.77 21.57
N GLY A 11 -12.42 14.07 22.66
CA GLY A 11 -11.27 14.40 23.48
C GLY A 11 -10.07 14.53 22.57
N CYS A 12 -9.42 15.69 22.61
CA CYS A 12 -8.10 15.84 22.01
C CYS A 12 -7.22 14.77 22.66
N ALA A 13 -6.85 13.76 21.89
CA ALA A 13 -6.01 12.69 22.37
C ALA A 13 -4.70 13.29 22.89
N SER A 14 -4.55 13.35 24.22
CA SER A 14 -3.30 13.77 24.84
C SER A 14 -2.32 12.60 24.79
N ILE A 15 -1.22 12.75 24.07
CA ILE A 15 -0.15 11.76 23.98
C ILE A 15 1.02 12.27 24.84
N PRO A 16 1.61 11.44 25.72
CA PRO A 16 2.80 11.83 26.48
C PRO A 16 3.96 12.11 25.54
N VAL A 17 4.63 13.25 25.70
CA VAL A 17 5.81 13.63 24.94
C VAL A 17 7.03 13.49 25.82
N HIS A 18 7.98 12.69 25.38
CA HIS A 18 9.28 12.53 26.03
C HIS A 18 10.33 13.31 25.25
N PHE A 19 11.01 14.23 25.93
CA PHE A 19 12.08 15.01 25.33
C PHE A 19 13.42 14.33 25.56
N GLU A 20 14.18 14.15 24.48
CA GLU A 20 15.53 13.61 24.53
C GLU A 20 16.50 14.66 24.00
N ASN A 21 17.55 14.96 24.76
CA ASN A 21 18.56 15.96 24.39
C ASN A 21 19.73 15.35 23.60
N SER A 22 19.53 14.21 22.95
CA SER A 22 20.58 13.60 22.13
C SER A 22 20.71 14.33 20.79
N ALA A 23 21.94 14.44 20.28
CA ALA A 23 22.23 15.06 18.99
C ALA A 23 21.81 14.14 17.81
N SER A 24 20.56 13.69 17.81
CA SER A 24 19.98 12.87 16.75
C SER A 24 19.67 13.72 15.52
N ALA A 25 19.76 13.12 14.33
CA ALA A 25 19.32 13.75 13.09
C ALA A 25 17.79 13.69 12.91
N ILE A 26 17.07 13.08 13.85
CA ILE A 26 15.64 12.79 13.83
C ILE A 26 14.96 13.66 14.89
N ASP A 27 13.87 14.33 14.51
CA ASP A 27 13.12 15.23 15.41
C ASP A 27 12.10 14.49 16.26
N PHE A 28 11.46 13.46 15.68
CA PHE A 28 10.39 12.73 16.35
C PHE A 28 10.52 11.23 16.13
N TYR A 29 10.19 10.47 17.17
CA TYR A 29 10.04 9.02 17.13
C TYR A 29 8.61 8.63 17.54
N PRO A 30 7.65 8.62 16.60
CA PRO A 30 6.28 8.18 16.90
C PRO A 30 6.18 6.70 17.32
N SER A 31 7.13 5.86 16.89
CA SER A 31 7.28 4.46 17.29
C SER A 31 8.76 4.07 17.27
N SER A 32 9.11 2.93 17.86
CA SER A 32 10.49 2.40 17.82
C SER A 32 11.00 2.10 16.40
N SER A 33 10.08 2.02 15.42
CA SER A 33 10.39 1.69 14.03
C SER A 33 10.15 2.85 13.06
N VAL A 34 9.76 4.04 13.53
CA VAL A 34 9.48 5.22 12.70
C VAL A 34 10.24 6.42 13.22
N GLY A 35 10.98 7.08 12.33
CA GLY A 35 11.70 8.32 12.62
C GLY A 35 11.26 9.41 11.67
N MET A 36 11.05 10.62 12.21
CA MET A 36 10.56 11.74 11.43
C MET A 36 11.44 12.98 11.56
N VAL A 37 11.61 13.69 10.43
CA VAL A 37 12.30 14.99 10.38
C VAL A 37 11.28 16.06 10.00
N PHE A 38 11.32 17.18 10.69
CA PHE A 38 10.53 18.37 10.38
C PHE A 38 11.39 19.43 9.70
N ILE A 39 10.86 19.98 8.61
CA ILE A 39 11.46 21.06 7.83
C ILE A 39 10.54 22.26 7.96
N SER A 40 11.07 23.33 8.56
CA SER A 40 10.32 24.58 8.70
C SER A 40 10.21 25.33 7.38
N GLU A 41 9.35 26.37 7.37
CA GLU A 41 9.31 27.32 6.26
C GLU A 41 10.70 27.93 5.99
N ALA A 42 11.41 28.34 7.06
CA ALA A 42 12.73 28.96 6.96
C ALA A 42 13.76 28.02 6.33
N ASP A 43 13.81 26.75 6.74
CA ASP A 43 14.72 25.74 6.18
C ASP A 43 14.43 25.49 4.69
N THR A 44 13.16 25.53 4.32
CA THR A 44 12.73 25.35 2.93
C THR A 44 13.18 26.51 2.06
N VAL A 45 13.09 27.75 2.57
CA VAL A 45 13.53 28.97 1.88
C VAL A 45 15.06 29.03 1.80
N GLU A 46 15.79 28.58 2.83
CA GLU A 46 17.25 28.49 2.82
C GLU A 46 17.76 27.42 1.83
N GLY A 47 16.98 26.37 1.59
CA GLY A 47 17.14 25.43 0.47
C GLY A 47 18.23 24.36 0.63
N CYS A 48 19.17 24.49 1.57
CA CYS A 48 20.25 23.52 1.78
C CYS A 48 20.37 22.95 3.21
N SER A 49 19.88 23.66 4.24
CA SER A 49 20.03 23.27 5.64
C SER A 49 19.44 21.88 5.94
N TYR A 50 18.25 21.60 5.43
CA TYR A 50 17.52 20.35 5.67
C TYR A 50 18.14 19.12 4.98
N LYS A 51 18.88 19.30 3.88
CA LYS A 51 19.35 18.18 3.03
C LYS A 51 20.24 17.22 3.78
N ARG A 52 21.16 17.73 4.62
CA ARG A 52 22.07 16.91 5.43
C ARG A 52 21.29 16.10 6.47
N LYS A 53 20.28 16.69 7.10
CA LYS A 53 19.44 16.06 8.11
C LYS A 53 18.60 14.93 7.51
N VAL A 54 17.93 15.19 6.40
CA VAL A 54 17.13 14.19 5.66
C VAL A 54 18.01 13.06 5.11
N ALA A 55 19.21 13.36 4.61
CA ALA A 55 20.16 12.33 4.16
C ALA A 55 20.62 11.44 5.33
N ARG A 56 20.78 11.98 6.54
CA ARG A 56 21.09 11.19 7.74
C ARG A 56 19.92 10.32 8.16
N LEU A 57 18.69 10.82 8.12
CA LEU A 57 17.48 10.00 8.33
C LEU A 57 17.46 8.79 7.40
N ARG A 58 17.75 8.98 6.11
CA ARG A 58 17.80 7.87 5.14
C ARG A 58 18.89 6.83 5.45
N LYS A 59 20.01 7.27 6.04
CA LYS A 59 21.12 6.41 6.47
C LYS A 59 20.83 5.67 7.78
N ALA A 60 19.94 6.19 8.62
CA ALA A 60 19.49 5.53 9.83
C ALA A 60 18.64 4.30 9.45
N ARG A 61 19.30 3.15 9.24
CA ARG A 61 18.67 1.88 8.84
C ARG A 61 17.77 1.27 9.92
N SER A 62 17.79 1.81 11.14
CA SER A 62 17.00 1.33 12.27
C SER A 62 15.53 1.75 12.22
N VAL A 63 15.16 2.73 11.40
CA VAL A 63 13.80 3.27 11.35
C VAL A 63 13.30 3.51 9.93
N ARG A 64 11.98 3.42 9.75
CA ARG A 64 11.28 3.93 8.57
C ARG A 64 11.23 5.46 8.66
N GLY A 65 11.91 6.11 7.73
CA GLY A 65 12.04 7.57 7.69
C GLY A 65 10.87 8.25 6.97
N ALA A 66 10.33 9.30 7.58
CA ALA A 66 9.39 10.22 6.95
C ALA A 66 9.77 11.68 7.22
N VAL A 67 9.38 12.58 6.32
CA VAL A 67 9.69 14.01 6.40
C VAL A 67 8.38 14.79 6.43
N ILE A 68 8.24 15.70 7.39
CA ILE A 68 7.16 16.68 7.47
C ILE A 68 7.74 18.02 7.00
N VAL A 69 7.05 18.73 6.12
CA VAL A 69 7.51 20.03 5.62
C VAL A 69 6.41 21.06 5.69
N GLU A 70 6.73 22.26 6.19
CA GLU A 70 5.82 23.40 6.15
C GLU A 70 5.72 23.94 4.72
N LYS A 71 4.54 23.79 4.14
CA LYS A 71 4.15 24.32 2.83
C LYS A 71 3.15 25.46 3.04
N THR A 72 3.68 26.66 3.13
CA THR A 72 2.93 27.91 3.24
C THR A 72 2.90 28.63 1.89
N ALA A 73 2.26 29.81 1.84
CA ALA A 73 2.32 30.65 0.65
C ALA A 73 3.77 31.05 0.29
N THR A 74 4.64 31.26 1.30
CA THR A 74 6.04 31.65 1.12
C THR A 74 6.93 30.50 0.65
N SER A 75 6.78 29.30 1.25
CA SER A 75 7.61 28.14 0.91
C SER A 75 7.11 27.34 -0.30
N ALA A 76 5.89 27.61 -0.79
CA ALA A 76 5.27 26.85 -1.88
C ALA A 76 6.13 26.77 -3.14
N GLN A 77 6.85 27.83 -3.50
CA GLN A 77 7.70 27.87 -4.68
C GLN A 77 8.91 26.93 -4.59
N TYR A 78 9.42 26.67 -3.38
CA TYR A 78 10.58 25.81 -3.13
C TYR A 78 10.19 24.35 -2.87
N PHE A 79 8.90 24.09 -2.60
CA PHE A 79 8.40 22.76 -2.24
C PHE A 79 8.71 21.69 -3.30
N LEU A 80 8.71 22.05 -4.59
CA LEU A 80 9.01 21.10 -5.67
C LEU A 80 10.42 20.51 -5.54
N ASP A 81 11.40 21.32 -5.15
CA ASP A 81 12.79 20.87 -5.00
C ASP A 81 12.96 20.01 -3.74
N VAL A 82 12.24 20.36 -2.67
CA VAL A 82 12.14 19.50 -1.48
C VAL A 82 11.54 18.14 -1.86
N GLN A 83 10.45 18.12 -2.62
CA GLN A 83 9.78 16.88 -3.04
C GLN A 83 10.68 16.02 -3.94
N LYS A 84 11.33 16.61 -4.94
CA LYS A 84 12.28 15.90 -5.81
C LYS A 84 13.41 15.29 -4.99
N PHE A 85 13.97 16.04 -4.06
CA PHE A 85 15.06 15.54 -3.21
C PHE A 85 14.60 14.42 -2.25
N CYS A 86 13.52 14.65 -1.49
CA CYS A 86 13.07 13.70 -0.47
C CYS A 86 12.46 12.44 -1.08
N VAL A 87 11.52 12.60 -2.01
CA VAL A 87 10.76 11.48 -2.59
C VAL A 87 11.51 10.88 -3.77
N GLY A 88 11.91 11.71 -4.73
CA GLY A 88 12.56 11.24 -5.96
C GLY A 88 13.96 10.66 -5.72
N ASN A 89 14.83 11.40 -5.04
CA ASN A 89 16.24 11.00 -4.90
C ASN A 89 16.47 10.06 -3.71
N LEU A 90 15.78 10.27 -2.58
CA LEU A 90 16.03 9.50 -1.35
C LEU A 90 15.01 8.39 -1.10
N GLY A 91 13.86 8.39 -1.79
CA GLY A 91 12.79 7.43 -1.59
C GLY A 91 12.14 7.52 -0.20
N LEU A 92 12.16 8.70 0.43
CA LEU A 92 11.50 8.95 1.71
C LEU A 92 10.07 9.43 1.50
N HIS A 93 9.23 9.21 2.51
CA HIS A 93 7.89 9.80 2.54
C HIS A 93 7.98 11.29 2.87
N LEU A 94 7.17 12.11 2.19
CA LEU A 94 7.09 13.56 2.43
C LEU A 94 5.63 13.96 2.68
N VAL A 95 5.38 14.67 3.78
CA VAL A 95 4.06 15.12 4.20
C VAL A 95 4.06 16.64 4.30
N PRO A 96 3.39 17.34 3.37
CA PRO A 96 3.21 18.79 3.48
C PRO A 96 2.18 19.14 4.55
N VAL A 97 2.48 20.15 5.35
CA VAL A 97 1.57 20.72 6.36
C VAL A 97 1.58 22.24 6.26
N LYS A 98 0.50 22.91 6.65
CA LYS A 98 0.42 24.38 6.61
C LYS A 98 1.05 25.04 7.82
N ASN A 99 1.11 24.33 8.95
CA ASN A 99 1.61 24.85 10.22
C ASN A 99 1.94 23.70 11.19
N GLN A 100 2.56 24.06 12.31
CA GLN A 100 2.94 23.12 13.36
C GLN A 100 1.75 22.41 14.02
N SER A 101 0.56 23.02 14.06
CA SER A 101 -0.63 22.36 14.62
C SER A 101 -1.08 21.19 13.76
N GLU A 102 -1.02 21.33 12.43
CA GLU A 102 -1.28 20.24 11.49
C GLU A 102 -0.18 19.16 11.57
N ALA A 103 1.08 19.56 11.74
CA ALA A 103 2.18 18.63 12.01
C ALA A 103 1.94 17.80 13.27
N ALA A 104 1.51 18.44 14.37
CA ALA A 104 1.20 17.77 15.63
C ALA A 104 0.01 16.80 15.47
N ALA A 105 -1.06 17.23 14.81
CA ALA A 105 -2.21 16.37 14.52
C ALA A 105 -1.81 15.16 13.67
N PHE A 106 -0.94 15.36 12.69
CA PHE A 106 -0.39 14.28 11.87
C PHE A 106 0.45 13.30 12.70
N LEU A 107 1.38 13.80 13.54
CA LEU A 107 2.18 12.97 14.44
C LEU A 107 1.30 12.12 15.36
N ILE A 108 0.24 12.70 15.93
CA ILE A 108 -0.75 11.98 16.73
C ILE A 108 -1.36 10.82 15.94
N GLN A 109 -1.76 11.05 14.68
CA GLN A 109 -2.30 9.99 13.82
C GLN A 109 -1.27 8.91 13.50
N VAL A 110 0.01 9.26 13.32
CA VAL A 110 1.08 8.27 13.11
C VAL A 110 1.23 7.37 14.34
N VAL A 111 1.23 7.93 15.56
CA VAL A 111 1.28 7.14 16.80
C VAL A 111 0.11 6.15 16.86
N TYR A 112 -1.11 6.61 16.57
CA TYR A 112 -2.29 5.74 16.55
C TYR A 112 -2.25 4.67 15.47
N ALA A 113 -1.78 5.00 14.26
CA ALA A 113 -1.67 4.07 13.15
C ALA A 113 -0.61 2.99 13.43
N GLU A 114 0.52 3.36 14.02
CA GLU A 114 1.58 2.43 14.45
C GLU A 114 1.15 1.54 15.61
N GLY A 115 0.24 2.00 16.48
CA GLY A 115 -0.37 1.16 17.52
C GLY A 115 -1.42 0.17 17.00
N LYS A 116 -1.91 0.33 15.76
CA LYS A 116 -2.98 -0.50 15.15
C LYS A 116 -2.57 -1.03 13.78
N LEU A 117 -1.35 -1.51 13.63
CA LEU A 117 -0.81 -1.97 12.33
C LEU A 117 -1.70 -3.01 11.65
N ASP A 118 -2.31 -3.92 12.42
CA ASP A 118 -3.20 -4.99 11.93
C ASP A 118 -4.58 -4.50 11.46
N SER A 119 -4.93 -3.25 11.81
CA SER A 119 -6.19 -2.64 11.37
C SER A 119 -6.10 -2.01 9.98
N ASN A 120 -4.90 -1.90 9.40
CA ASN A 120 -4.74 -1.29 8.08
C ASN A 120 -5.37 -2.19 7.00
N PRO A 121 -6.48 -1.76 6.34
CA PRO A 121 -7.16 -2.58 5.34
C PRO A 121 -6.29 -2.91 4.13
N PHE A 122 -5.28 -2.08 3.81
CA PHE A 122 -4.33 -2.31 2.72
C PHE A 122 -3.21 -3.28 3.07
N LYS A 123 -3.07 -3.63 4.37
CA LYS A 123 -2.14 -4.66 4.84
C LYS A 123 -2.83 -5.97 5.22
N LYS A 124 -4.16 -6.02 5.15
CA LYS A 124 -4.89 -7.27 5.38
C LYS A 124 -4.45 -8.26 4.32
N GLU A 125 -3.91 -9.40 4.76
CA GLU A 125 -3.71 -10.52 3.86
C GLU A 125 -5.05 -10.85 3.22
N VAL A 126 -5.09 -10.78 1.89
CA VAL A 126 -6.25 -11.21 1.13
C VAL A 126 -6.43 -12.68 1.48
N LYS A 127 -7.50 -13.00 2.22
CA LYS A 127 -7.90 -14.38 2.43
C LYS A 127 -8.03 -14.98 1.03
N ARG A 128 -7.14 -15.91 0.69
CA ARG A 128 -7.22 -16.63 -0.58
C ARG A 128 -8.58 -17.31 -0.57
N GLU A 129 -9.52 -16.79 -1.35
CA GLU A 129 -10.74 -17.52 -1.64
C GLU A 129 -10.31 -18.88 -2.20
N SER A 130 -10.93 -19.96 -1.72
CA SER A 130 -10.68 -21.31 -2.23
C SER A 130 -10.68 -21.24 -3.75
N SER A 131 -9.62 -21.70 -4.39
CA SER A 131 -9.25 -21.44 -5.79
C SER A 131 -10.30 -21.77 -6.86
N ASP A 132 -11.46 -22.28 -6.47
CA ASP A 132 -12.51 -22.80 -7.34
C ASP A 132 -13.20 -21.73 -8.22
N PRO A 133 -13.65 -20.56 -7.72
CA PRO A 133 -14.37 -19.58 -8.56
C PRO A 133 -13.47 -18.88 -9.58
N ALA A 134 -12.24 -18.52 -9.17
CA ALA A 134 -11.28 -17.83 -10.03
C ALA A 134 -10.75 -18.75 -11.14
N VAL A 135 -10.49 -20.02 -10.82
CA VAL A 135 -10.05 -21.02 -11.80
C VAL A 135 -11.20 -21.35 -12.77
N LEU A 136 -12.44 -21.50 -12.28
CA LEU A 136 -13.61 -21.66 -13.14
C LEU A 136 -13.79 -20.48 -14.09
N ALA A 137 -13.66 -19.24 -13.60
CA ALA A 137 -13.75 -18.04 -14.42
C ALA A 137 -12.64 -17.99 -15.49
N ALA A 138 -11.42 -18.39 -15.16
CA ALA A 138 -10.31 -18.48 -16.12
C ALA A 138 -10.61 -19.49 -17.23
N ILE A 139 -11.10 -20.68 -16.89
CA ILE A 139 -11.47 -21.70 -17.89
C ILE A 139 -12.67 -21.24 -18.74
N MET A 140 -13.67 -20.59 -18.14
CA MET A 140 -14.82 -20.03 -18.86
C MET A 140 -14.46 -18.88 -19.81
N SER A 141 -13.33 -18.19 -19.59
CA SER A 141 -12.83 -17.17 -20.52
C SER A 141 -12.28 -17.75 -21.83
N CYS A 142 -12.05 -19.07 -21.88
CA CYS A 142 -11.51 -19.75 -23.04
C CYS A 142 -12.60 -20.00 -24.10
N ARG A 143 -12.21 -19.99 -25.37
CA ARG A 143 -13.16 -20.15 -26.47
C ARG A 143 -13.81 -21.54 -26.47
N GLY A 144 -15.14 -21.57 -26.50
CA GLY A 144 -15.90 -22.82 -26.60
C GLY A 144 -16.13 -23.54 -25.27
N VAL A 145 -15.80 -22.91 -24.13
CA VAL A 145 -16.01 -23.48 -22.80
C VAL A 145 -17.11 -22.71 -22.06
N GLY A 146 -18.24 -23.40 -21.81
CA GLY A 146 -19.33 -22.89 -20.97
C GLY A 146 -19.17 -23.30 -19.51
N SER A 147 -20.11 -22.89 -18.65
CA SER A 147 -20.07 -23.18 -17.21
C SER A 147 -20.16 -24.68 -16.87
N SER A 148 -20.95 -25.45 -17.62
CA SER A 148 -21.04 -26.92 -17.45
C SER A 148 -19.77 -27.62 -17.92
N SER A 149 -19.23 -27.23 -19.07
CA SER A 149 -17.98 -27.75 -19.62
C SER A 149 -16.77 -27.41 -18.73
N ALA A 150 -16.72 -26.20 -18.16
CA ALA A 150 -15.65 -25.78 -17.26
C ALA A 150 -15.58 -26.65 -15.99
N ARG A 151 -16.74 -27.00 -15.42
CA ARG A 151 -16.80 -27.92 -14.27
C ARG A 151 -16.34 -29.33 -14.63
N ALA A 152 -16.84 -29.88 -15.73
CA ALA A 152 -16.43 -31.21 -16.19
C ALA A 152 -14.91 -31.29 -16.50
N ILE A 153 -14.35 -30.21 -17.03
CA ILE A 153 -12.90 -30.07 -17.23
C ILE A 153 -12.16 -30.09 -15.89
N LEU A 154 -12.60 -29.34 -14.88
CA LEU A 154 -11.94 -29.30 -13.57
C LEU A 154 -12.10 -30.61 -12.77
N GLU A 155 -13.20 -31.33 -12.96
CA GLU A 155 -13.40 -32.67 -12.38
C GLU A 155 -12.42 -33.69 -12.99
N THR A 156 -12.11 -33.55 -14.27
CA THR A 156 -11.20 -34.45 -15.00
C THR A 156 -9.73 -34.05 -14.84
N PHE A 157 -9.45 -32.75 -14.81
CA PHE A 157 -8.12 -32.17 -14.72
C PHE A 157 -8.03 -31.27 -13.47
N PRO A 158 -7.57 -31.80 -12.32
CA PRO A 158 -7.57 -31.07 -11.05
C PRO A 158 -6.55 -29.91 -10.98
N SER A 159 -5.79 -29.67 -12.05
CA SER A 159 -4.81 -28.59 -12.15
C SER A 159 -4.83 -27.98 -13.56
N LEU A 160 -4.67 -26.66 -13.65
CA LEU A 160 -4.49 -25.96 -14.92
C LEU A 160 -3.25 -26.43 -15.67
N GLU A 161 -2.21 -26.85 -14.95
CA GLU A 161 -1.00 -27.40 -15.58
C GLU A 161 -1.30 -28.72 -16.30
N LEU A 162 -2.09 -29.60 -15.67
CA LEU A 162 -2.52 -30.86 -16.28
C LEU A 162 -3.46 -30.61 -17.45
N LEU A 163 -4.33 -29.60 -17.34
CA LEU A 163 -5.22 -29.18 -18.41
C LEU A 163 -4.44 -28.71 -19.66
N CYS A 164 -3.38 -27.92 -19.48
CA CYS A 164 -2.53 -27.47 -20.59
C CYS A 164 -1.68 -28.60 -21.21
N LYS A 165 -1.50 -29.73 -20.52
CA LYS A 165 -0.77 -30.91 -21.02
C LYS A 165 -1.72 -31.96 -21.61
N ALA A 166 -3.03 -31.78 -21.48
CA ALA A 166 -4.03 -32.73 -21.94
C ALA A 166 -3.99 -32.86 -23.46
N SER A 167 -4.09 -34.10 -23.94
CA SER A 167 -4.20 -34.37 -25.37
C SER A 167 -5.58 -33.97 -25.90
N LEU A 168 -5.66 -33.72 -27.22
CA LEU A 168 -6.94 -33.43 -27.88
C LEU A 168 -7.99 -34.55 -27.67
N GLY A 169 -7.54 -35.80 -27.54
CA GLY A 169 -8.41 -36.95 -27.27
C GLY A 169 -9.05 -36.89 -25.89
N GLU A 170 -8.27 -36.56 -24.86
CA GLU A 170 -8.75 -36.44 -23.47
C GLU A 170 -9.65 -35.21 -23.28
N LEU A 171 -9.43 -34.13 -24.04
CA LEU A 171 -10.37 -33.00 -24.05
C LEU A 171 -11.66 -33.34 -24.80
N THR A 172 -11.58 -34.14 -25.86
CA THR A 172 -12.73 -34.55 -26.67
C THR A 172 -13.72 -35.41 -25.88
N SER A 173 -13.23 -36.26 -24.96
CA SER A 173 -14.10 -37.08 -24.11
C SER A 173 -14.92 -36.26 -23.11
N VAL A 174 -14.45 -35.06 -22.73
CA VAL A 174 -15.08 -34.20 -21.72
C VAL A 174 -16.02 -33.17 -22.34
N VAL A 175 -15.60 -32.47 -23.40
CA VAL A 175 -16.36 -31.35 -23.99
C VAL A 175 -16.85 -31.57 -25.42
N GLY A 176 -16.54 -32.73 -26.02
CA GLY A 176 -16.90 -33.08 -27.38
C GLY A 176 -15.97 -32.46 -28.45
N LYS A 177 -15.95 -33.07 -29.63
CA LYS A 177 -14.95 -32.82 -30.69
C LYS A 177 -14.85 -31.36 -31.13
N ALA A 178 -15.99 -30.67 -31.27
CA ALA A 178 -16.03 -29.29 -31.76
C ALA A 178 -15.52 -28.27 -30.72
N SER A 179 -15.85 -28.47 -29.45
CA SER A 179 -15.41 -27.60 -28.35
C SER A 179 -13.96 -27.89 -27.95
N ALA A 180 -13.58 -29.18 -27.93
CA ALA A 180 -12.21 -29.61 -27.65
C ALA A 180 -11.23 -29.07 -28.68
N GLY A 181 -11.58 -29.06 -29.97
CA GLY A 181 -10.74 -28.47 -31.02
C GLY A 181 -10.49 -26.97 -30.80
N LYS A 182 -11.53 -26.20 -30.51
CA LYS A 182 -11.41 -24.75 -30.24
C LYS A 182 -10.61 -24.45 -28.98
N PHE A 183 -10.80 -25.25 -27.94
CA PHE A 183 -10.11 -25.09 -26.67
C PHE A 183 -8.64 -25.50 -26.75
N TYR A 184 -8.34 -26.65 -27.38
CA TYR A 184 -6.97 -27.12 -27.62
C TYR A 184 -6.19 -26.13 -28.50
N GLN A 185 -6.84 -25.62 -29.56
CA GLN A 185 -6.25 -24.59 -30.40
C GLN A 185 -5.94 -23.31 -29.60
N PHE A 186 -6.85 -22.87 -28.71
CA PHE A 186 -6.59 -21.72 -27.83
C PHE A 186 -5.40 -21.94 -26.89
N LEU A 187 -5.17 -23.16 -26.41
CA LEU A 187 -4.07 -23.47 -25.48
C LEU A 187 -2.70 -23.60 -26.17
N HIS A 188 -2.66 -24.05 -27.44
CA HIS A 188 -1.42 -24.40 -28.13
C HIS A 188 -1.08 -23.55 -29.36
N ASP A 189 -2.01 -22.75 -29.89
CA ASP A 189 -1.66 -21.77 -30.91
C ASP A 189 -0.87 -20.63 -30.26
N VAL A 190 0.42 -20.57 -30.62
CA VAL A 190 1.26 -19.40 -30.35
C VAL A 190 0.88 -18.33 -31.38
N THR A 191 0.14 -17.31 -30.96
CA THR A 191 0.03 -16.05 -31.72
C THR A 191 0.95 -15.01 -31.09
#